data_AF-A0AA34X1C1-F1
#
_entry.id   AF-A0AA34X1C1-F1
#
_cell.length_a   1.000
_cell.length_b   1.000
_cell.length_c   1.000
_cell.angle_alpha   90.00
_cell.angle_beta   90.00
_cell.angle_gamma   90.00
#
_symmetry.space_group_name_H-M   'P 1'
#
loop_
_entity.id
_entity.type
_entity.pdbx_description
1 polymer ?
#
loop_
_entity_poly.entity_id
_entity_poly.type
_entity_poly.pdbx_seq_one_letter_code
_entity_poly.pdbx_strand_id
1 'polypeptide(L)'
;MRNPRQLLCDLGWRKFLGFQVQFLGTLTQFVTAPMMWSFWAIPLGFWHPVREVLPPSGLITLSVLFATSEAVHLTAAILGARASRRLWLLPWVPTLHLYFPLASLAAYKGLGELLHRPFYWDKTAHGKFGGA
;
A
#
# COMPACT_ATOMS: atom_id res chain seq x y z
N MET A 1 16.75 -7.83 1.16
CA MET A 1 17.88 -8.04 0.23
C MET A 1 19.01 -8.75 0.94
N ARG A 2 19.54 -9.85 0.42
CA ARG A 2 20.69 -10.55 1.03
C ARG A 2 22.05 -9.99 0.57
N ASN A 3 22.16 -9.60 -0.70
CA ASN A 3 23.38 -8.98 -1.24
C ASN A 3 23.03 -7.74 -2.11
N PRO A 4 22.98 -6.53 -1.53
CA PRO A 4 22.57 -5.32 -2.26
C PRO A 4 23.58 -4.89 -3.34
N ARG A 5 24.87 -5.25 -3.18
CA ARG A 5 25.92 -4.90 -4.15
C ARG A 5 25.72 -5.65 -5.46
N GLN A 6 25.42 -6.95 -5.38
CA GLN A 6 25.12 -7.76 -6.55
C GLN A 6 23.89 -7.22 -7.30
N LEU A 7 22.81 -6.90 -6.59
CA LEU A 7 21.62 -6.32 -7.21
C LEU A 7 21.90 -4.96 -7.89
N LEU A 8 22.75 -4.12 -7.28
CA LEU A 8 23.17 -2.86 -7.88
C LEU A 8 23.96 -3.09 -9.18
N CYS A 9 24.84 -4.09 -9.21
CA CYS A 9 25.56 -4.48 -10.43
C CYS A 9 24.60 -4.99 -11.51
N ASP A 10 23.61 -5.81 -11.15
CA ASP A 10 22.67 -6.42 -12.10
C ASP A 10 21.68 -5.40 -12.70
N LEU A 11 21.18 -4.48 -11.89
CA LEU A 11 20.17 -3.48 -12.30
C LEU A 11 20.78 -2.17 -12.81
N GLY A 12 21.98 -1.83 -12.35
CA GLY A 12 22.54 -0.49 -12.45
C GLY A 12 21.84 0.51 -11.51
N TRP A 13 22.51 1.65 -11.27
CA TRP A 13 22.09 2.65 -10.29
C TRP A 13 20.64 3.13 -10.43
N ARG A 14 20.19 3.44 -11.65
CA ARG A 14 18.85 4.02 -11.88
C ARG A 14 17.71 3.06 -11.54
N LYS A 15 17.81 1.80 -12.00
CA LYS A 15 16.80 0.78 -11.72
C LYS A 15 16.86 0.31 -10.27
N PHE A 16 18.06 0.25 -9.68
CA PHE A 16 18.23 -0.02 -8.26
C PHE A 16 17.53 1.04 -7.40
N LEU A 17 17.75 2.33 -7.67
CA LEU A 17 17.03 3.40 -6.97
C LEU A 17 15.51 3.29 -7.13
N GLY A 18 15.03 3.05 -8.36
CA GLY A 18 13.60 2.83 -8.62
C GLY A 18 13.04 1.67 -7.79
N PHE A 19 13.77 0.56 -7.69
CA PHE A 19 13.40 -0.56 -6.83
C PHE A 19 13.33 -0.14 -5.36
N GLN A 20 14.33 0.59 -4.84
CA GLN A 20 14.35 1.02 -3.44
C GLN A 20 13.16 1.94 -3.12
N VAL A 21 12.89 2.91 -3.99
CA VAL A 21 11.76 3.83 -3.84
C VAL A 21 10.44 3.06 -3.87
N GLN A 22 10.27 2.13 -4.80
CA GLN A 22 9.06 1.31 -4.88
C GLN A 22 8.90 0.43 -3.63
N PHE A 23 9.95 -0.25 -3.20
CA PHE A 23 9.92 -1.16 -2.06
C PHE A 23 9.65 -0.41 -0.75
N LEU A 24 10.44 0.63 -0.47
CA LEU A 24 10.28 1.45 0.73
C LEU A 24 8.95 2.19 0.72
N GLY A 25 8.55 2.74 -0.43
CA GLY A 25 7.27 3.42 -0.60
C GLY A 25 6.09 2.49 -0.29
N THR A 26 6.11 1.27 -0.84
CA THR A 26 5.05 0.27 -0.61
C THR A 26 4.97 -0.14 0.86
N LEU A 27 6.10 -0.46 1.49
CA LEU A 27 6.13 -0.83 2.90
C LEU A 27 5.67 0.32 3.80
N THR A 28 6.22 1.52 3.58
CA THR A 28 5.85 2.72 4.36
C THR A 28 4.38 3.00 4.20
N GLN A 29 3.83 2.96 2.99
CA GLN A 29 2.42 3.17 2.73
C GLN A 29 1.54 2.19 3.53
N PHE A 30 1.81 0.89 3.51
CA PHE A 30 0.98 -0.07 4.24
C PHE A 30 1.07 0.08 5.76
N VAL A 31 2.25 0.47 6.26
CA VAL A 31 2.47 0.73 7.70
C VAL A 31 1.85 2.06 8.13
N THR A 32 1.80 3.08 7.29
CA THR A 32 1.20 4.38 7.65
C THR A 32 -0.27 4.49 7.28
N ALA A 33 -0.83 3.54 6.52
CA ALA A 33 -2.21 3.59 6.07
C ALA A 33 -3.25 3.78 7.20
N PRO A 34 -3.17 3.12 8.38
CA PRO A 34 -4.15 3.38 9.44
C PRO A 34 -4.12 4.81 9.97
N MET A 35 -2.93 5.41 10.02
CA MET A 35 -2.81 6.83 10.33
C MET A 35 -3.51 7.66 9.25
N MET A 36 -3.35 7.34 7.97
CA MET A 36 -4.05 8.06 6.90
C MET A 36 -5.57 7.88 6.95
N TRP A 37 -6.07 6.70 7.32
CA TRP A 37 -7.51 6.45 7.46
C TRP A 37 -8.15 7.29 8.57
N SER A 38 -7.41 7.61 9.64
CA SER A 38 -7.92 8.46 10.72
C SER A 38 -8.39 9.83 10.23
N PHE A 39 -7.87 10.32 9.10
CA PHE A 39 -8.29 11.59 8.50
C PHE A 39 -9.73 11.55 7.94
N TRP A 40 -10.32 10.39 7.68
CA TRP A 40 -11.75 10.28 7.34
C TRP A 40 -12.67 10.75 8.48
N ALA A 41 -12.16 10.79 9.72
CA ALA A 41 -12.86 11.39 10.85
C ALA A 41 -13.23 12.86 10.59
N ILE A 42 -12.39 13.60 9.86
CA ILE A 42 -12.55 15.04 9.59
C ILE A 42 -13.81 15.34 8.76
N PRO A 43 -14.00 14.82 7.54
CA PRO A 43 -15.22 15.08 6.76
C PRO A 43 -16.49 14.52 7.42
N LEU A 44 -16.36 13.49 8.27
CA LEU A 44 -17.47 12.93 9.05
C LEU A 44 -17.85 13.78 10.27
N GLY A 45 -17.16 14.89 10.52
CA GLY A 45 -17.46 15.83 11.61
C GLY A 45 -16.83 15.49 12.95
N PHE A 46 -16.05 14.41 13.05
CA PHE A 46 -15.34 14.04 14.28
C PHE A 46 -14.12 14.94 14.52
N TRP A 47 -13.73 15.05 15.79
CA TRP A 47 -12.48 15.72 16.17
C TRP A 47 -11.27 14.94 15.68
N HIS A 48 -10.23 15.65 15.24
CA HIS A 48 -8.97 15.07 14.81
C HIS A 48 -7.83 16.02 15.22
N PRO A 49 -6.73 15.53 15.83
CA PRO A 49 -5.63 16.38 16.35
C PRO A 49 -5.05 17.33 15.31
N VAL A 50 -5.03 16.94 14.04
CA VAL A 50 -4.50 17.77 12.95
C VAL A 50 -5.22 19.11 12.78
N ARG A 51 -6.48 19.23 13.24
CA ARG A 51 -7.24 20.50 13.18
C ARG A 51 -6.67 21.57 14.12
N GLU A 52 -5.92 21.17 15.14
CA GLU A 52 -5.27 22.09 16.08
C GLU A 52 -3.90 22.54 15.57
N VAL A 53 -3.30 21.77 14.65
CA VAL A 53 -1.96 22.02 14.11
C VAL A 53 -2.02 22.75 12.76
N LEU A 54 -3.00 22.44 11.92
CA LEU A 54 -3.12 23.00 10.57
C LEU A 54 -4.24 24.05 10.48
N PRO A 55 -3.99 25.19 9.81
CA PRO A 55 -5.06 26.11 9.46
C PRO A 55 -6.02 25.48 8.43
N PRO A 56 -7.22 26.06 8.24
CA PRO A 56 -8.21 25.54 7.28
C PRO A 56 -7.67 25.32 5.86
N SER A 57 -6.79 26.20 5.37
CA SER A 57 -6.13 26.05 4.08
C SER A 57 -5.28 24.78 4.00
N GLY A 58 -4.56 24.44 5.07
CA GLY A 58 -3.76 23.21 5.16
C GLY A 58 -4.62 21.95 5.12
N LEU A 59 -5.79 21.97 5.76
CA LEU A 59 -6.75 20.86 5.71
C LEU A 59 -7.31 20.68 4.29
N ILE A 60 -7.57 21.77 3.58
CA ILE A 60 -8.02 21.73 2.17
C ILE A 60 -6.90 21.15 1.29
N THR A 61 -5.66 21.63 1.43
CA THR A 61 -4.51 21.11 0.68
C THR A 61 -4.34 19.61 0.90
N LEU A 62 -4.43 19.15 2.15
CA LEU A 62 -4.33 17.73 2.47
C LEU A 62 -5.49 16.90 1.88
N SER A 63 -6.71 17.45 1.91
CA SER A 63 -7.88 16.78 1.34
C SER A 63 -7.76 16.63 -0.18
N VAL A 64 -7.28 17.67 -0.87
CA VAL A 64 -7.00 17.63 -2.32
C VAL A 64 -5.89 16.63 -2.63
N LEU A 65 -4.81 16.61 -1.82
CA LEU A 65 -3.73 15.64 -1.98
C LEU A 65 -4.22 14.19 -1.84
N PHE A 66 -5.09 13.90 -0.86
CA PHE A 66 -5.67 12.56 -0.70
C PHE A 66 -6.60 12.20 -1.85
N ALA A 67 -7.51 13.11 -2.24
CA ALA A 67 -8.42 12.87 -3.35
C ALA A 67 -7.67 12.62 -4.68
N THR A 68 -6.64 13.41 -4.96
CA THR A 68 -5.80 13.22 -6.15
C THR A 68 -4.99 11.94 -6.10
N SER A 69 -4.44 11.57 -4.94
CA SER A 69 -3.72 10.30 -4.75
C SER A 69 -4.63 9.09 -5.01
N GLU A 70 -5.87 9.14 -4.50
CA GLU A 70 -6.86 8.09 -4.73
C GLU A 70 -7.29 8.02 -6.20
N ALA A 71 -7.48 9.17 -6.85
CA ALA A 71 -7.77 9.22 -8.28
C ALA A 71 -6.64 8.59 -9.12
N VAL A 72 -5.38 8.85 -8.76
CA VAL A 72 -4.21 8.21 -9.40
C VAL A 72 -4.23 6.70 -9.15
N HIS A 73 -4.52 6.25 -7.93
CA HIS A 73 -4.59 4.84 -7.57
C HIS A 73 -5.65 4.09 -8.40
N LEU A 74 -6.88 4.60 -8.45
CA LEU A 74 -7.97 4.01 -9.23
C LEU A 74 -7.69 4.04 -10.73
N THR A 75 -7.11 5.13 -11.23
CA THR A 75 -6.72 5.23 -12.64
C THR A 75 -5.67 4.18 -12.98
N ALA A 76 -4.66 3.98 -12.12
CA ALA A 76 -3.66 2.93 -12.31
C ALA A 76 -4.28 1.53 -12.32
N ALA A 77 -5.23 1.24 -11.43
CA ALA A 77 -5.95 -0.04 -11.41
C ALA A 77 -6.74 -0.27 -12.71
N ILE A 78 -7.46 0.75 -13.19
CA ILE A 78 -8.22 0.70 -14.45
C ILE A 78 -7.29 0.50 -15.65
N LEU A 79 -6.19 1.27 -15.72
CA LEU A 79 -5.19 1.14 -16.78
C LEU A 79 -4.52 -0.23 -16.76
N GLY A 80 -4.24 -0.78 -15.57
CA GLY A 80 -3.70 -2.14 -15.41
C GLY A 80 -4.65 -3.21 -15.95
N ALA A 81 -5.95 -3.12 -15.66
CA ALA A 81 -6.96 -4.02 -16.20
C ALA A 81 -7.07 -3.91 -17.72
N ARG A 82 -7.02 -2.69 -18.27
CA ARG A 82 -7.04 -2.43 -19.72
C ARG A 82 -5.79 -2.98 -20.42
N ALA A 83 -4.60 -2.69 -19.90
CA ALA A 83 -3.33 -3.17 -20.43
C ALA A 83 -3.25 -4.70 -20.43
N SER A 84 -3.83 -5.34 -19.41
CA SER A 84 -3.93 -6.80 -19.31
C SER A 84 -5.03 -7.41 -20.19
N ARG A 85 -5.80 -6.59 -20.94
CA ARG A 85 -6.99 -6.97 -21.72
C ARG A 85 -8.08 -7.68 -20.90
N ARG A 86 -8.18 -7.39 -19.60
CA ARG A 86 -9.15 -8.00 -18.65
C ARG A 86 -10.18 -6.97 -18.20
N LEU A 87 -10.95 -6.42 -19.14
CA LEU A 87 -11.93 -5.37 -18.87
C LEU A 87 -13.06 -5.82 -17.94
N TRP A 88 -13.34 -7.12 -17.87
CA TRP A 88 -14.29 -7.70 -16.93
C TRP A 88 -13.90 -7.51 -15.46
N LEU A 89 -12.63 -7.14 -15.18
CA LEU A 89 -12.16 -6.79 -13.83
C LEU A 89 -12.53 -5.36 -13.41
N LEU A 90 -12.97 -4.49 -14.33
CA LEU A 90 -13.28 -3.09 -14.00
C LEU A 90 -14.37 -2.94 -12.92
N PRO A 91 -15.49 -3.71 -12.94
CA PRO A 91 -16.48 -3.66 -11.86
C PRO A 91 -15.93 -4.08 -10.50
N TRP A 92 -14.80 -4.80 -10.47
CA TRP A 92 -14.14 -5.26 -9.25
C TRP A 92 -13.11 -4.26 -8.72
N VAL A 93 -12.75 -3.21 -9.46
CA VAL A 93 -11.83 -2.17 -8.97
C VAL A 93 -12.26 -1.56 -7.63
N PRO A 94 -13.54 -1.27 -7.36
CA PRO A 94 -13.97 -0.76 -6.06
C PRO A 94 -13.62 -1.69 -4.89
N THR A 95 -13.56 -3.02 -5.09
CA THR A 95 -13.23 -3.96 -4.02
C THR A 95 -11.78 -3.84 -3.56
N LEU A 96 -10.92 -3.14 -4.31
CA LEU A 96 -9.57 -2.80 -3.89
C LEU A 96 -9.53 -1.99 -2.59
N HIS A 97 -10.55 -1.17 -2.31
CA HIS A 97 -10.69 -0.46 -1.04
C HIS A 97 -10.87 -1.39 0.15
N LEU A 98 -11.35 -2.61 -0.06
CA LEU A 98 -11.46 -3.65 0.96
C LEU A 98 -10.21 -4.55 0.98
N TYR A 99 -9.60 -4.78 -0.18
CA TYR A 99 -8.41 -5.61 -0.32
C TYR A 99 -7.15 -4.97 0.26
N PHE A 100 -6.87 -3.69 -0.04
CA PHE A 100 -5.63 -3.05 0.41
C PHE A 100 -5.51 -2.84 1.93
N PRO A 101 -6.60 -2.60 2.69
CA PRO A 101 -6.53 -2.66 4.15
C PRO A 101 -6.04 -4.00 4.70
N LEU A 102 -6.34 -5.12 4.03
CA LEU A 102 -5.81 -6.44 4.44
C LEU A 102 -4.29 -6.49 4.31
N ALA A 103 -3.72 -5.80 3.31
CA ALA A 103 -2.26 -5.70 3.16
C ALA A 103 -1.62 -4.92 4.32
N SER A 104 -2.28 -3.85 4.81
CA SER A 104 -1.85 -3.17 6.03
C SER A 104 -1.91 -4.08 7.25
N LEU A 105 -3.00 -4.81 7.46
CA LEU A 105 -3.10 -5.77 8.57
C LEU A 105 -1.99 -6.84 8.50
N ALA A 106 -1.71 -7.36 7.31
CA ALA A 106 -0.61 -8.30 7.09
C ALA A 106 0.76 -7.66 7.38
N ALA A 107 0.97 -6.38 7.03
CA ALA A 107 2.20 -5.66 7.34
C ALA A 107 2.41 -5.51 8.85
N TYR A 108 1.38 -5.14 9.61
CA TYR A 108 1.48 -5.07 11.09
C TYR A 108 1.71 -6.44 11.73
N LYS A 109 1.02 -7.48 11.25
CA LYS A 109 1.28 -8.86 11.69
C LYS A 109 2.73 -9.24 11.44
N GLY A 110 3.26 -8.98 10.23
CA GLY A 110 4.64 -9.26 9.87
C GLY A 110 5.66 -8.48 10.73
N LEU A 111 5.37 -7.21 11.04
CA LEU A 111 6.20 -6.43 11.97
C LEU A 111 6.18 -7.03 13.39
N GLY A 112 5.01 -7.44 13.87
CA GLY A 112 4.87 -8.10 15.17
C GLY A 112 5.64 -9.44 15.22
N GLU A 113 5.54 -10.24 14.16
CA GLU A 113 6.28 -11.50 14.01
C GLU A 113 7.79 -11.28 13.92
N LEU A 114 8.24 -10.25 13.22
CA LEU A 114 9.66 -9.92 13.15
C LEU A 114 10.28 -9.67 14.54
N LEU A 115 9.52 -9.04 15.44
CA LEU A 115 9.97 -8.74 16.80
C LEU A 115 9.87 -9.94 17.75
N HIS A 116 8.77 -10.69 17.71
CA HIS A 116 8.49 -11.72 18.70
C HIS A 116 8.81 -13.15 18.23
N ARG A 117 8.87 -13.38 16.92
CA ARG A 117 9.05 -14.70 16.29
C ARG A 117 9.84 -14.57 14.96
N PRO A 118 11.10 -14.12 14.98
CA PRO A 118 11.85 -13.75 13.77
C PRO A 118 12.09 -14.91 12.76
N PHE A 119 11.95 -16.16 13.20
CA PHE A 119 12.06 -17.36 12.37
C PHE A 119 10.70 -17.97 11.99
N TYR A 120 9.60 -17.37 12.45
CA TYR A 120 8.26 -17.78 12.06
C TYR A 120 7.92 -17.18 10.69
N TRP A 121 7.34 -18.00 9.84
CA TRP A 121 6.90 -17.58 8.52
C TRP A 121 5.59 -18.29 8.21
N ASP A 122 4.53 -17.50 8.05
CA ASP A 122 3.18 -18.00 7.79
C ASP A 122 3.05 -18.42 6.32
N LYS A 123 3.31 -19.70 6.06
CA LYS A 123 3.17 -20.28 4.72
C LYS A 123 1.70 -20.62 4.50
N THR A 124 1.11 -20.08 3.44
CA THR A 124 -0.11 -20.68 2.91
C THR A 124 0.18 -22.12 2.50
N ALA A 125 -0.73 -23.04 2.84
CA ALA A 125 -0.61 -24.44 2.45
C ALA A 125 -0.85 -24.57 0.93
N HIS A 126 0.22 -24.69 0.17
CA HIS A 126 0.15 -24.96 -1.27
C HIS A 126 0.02 -26.47 -1.51
N GLY A 127 -0.67 -26.88 -2.57
CA GLY A 127 -0.69 -28.28 -3.03
C GLY A 127 -1.67 -29.24 -2.35
N LYS A 128 -2.65 -28.75 -1.56
CA LYS A 128 -3.71 -29.62 -1.00
C LYS A 128 -4.65 -30.23 -2.04
N PHE A 129 -4.64 -29.71 -3.27
CA PHE A 129 -5.37 -30.24 -4.43
C PHE A 129 -4.39 -30.49 -5.59
N GLY A 130 -3.36 -31.29 -5.35
CA GLY A 130 -2.59 -31.87 -6.45
C GLY A 130 -3.47 -32.87 -7.17
N GLY A 131 -3.98 -32.50 -8.35
CA GLY A 131 -4.52 -33.48 -9.29
C GLY A 131 -3.40 -34.41 -9.73
N ALA A 132 -3.46 -35.65 -9.27
CA ALA A 132 -2.86 -36.81 -9.94
C ALA A 132 -3.89 -37.37 -10.94
#